data_AF-A0A2D7H9P6-F1
#
_entry.id   AF-A0A2D7H9P6-F1
#
_cell.length_a   1.000
_cell.length_b   1.000
_cell.length_c   1.000
_cell.angle_alpha   90.00
_cell.angle_beta   90.00
_cell.angle_gamma   90.00
#
_symmetry.space_group_name_H-M   'P 1'
#
loop_
_entity.id
_entity.type
_entity.pdbx_description
1 polymer ?
#
loop_
_entity_poly.entity_id
_entity_poly.type
_entity_poly.pdbx_seq_one_letter_code
_entity_poly.pdbx_strand_id
1 'polypeptide(L)'
;MPLPFAVYCLTFSLFLFGTSVSFADEPFRPESGQFPSLEKSHSYRGELVFVDHANRRGSLRVAGTGKFYRNDPQPFAMLPYGVIRYRGAPADLRDIPLGTVMHVRAFLPPDPKLSAVPVLPVDNKAKDAGHYRGTGTAPAENHVLLLEDEPSHCLHAGKVWKLKEVELKNNAGKIIASREPIDGGDGKVTEEELTFDAATRLWRGRERVRVADLIAEEVWPASGKKQLDGQVVLLGITWKPAAGDGLSGAFTQFHISDIWMDDVAIQQAAHFQTETHKSFIRSRWMPARIDAVEYGKFGRATVTATLFGGMDSSLYNDFREGVGAQINGAENTLKHAAGHYGPGHMASTGKILDVTQATGEIPFGSSGIRIRFETDLIIEGIRPGRVVRVRPEGWPKMQIPREEYLFNNSPEDRFPTPDIFPKY
;
A
#
# COMPACT_ATOMS: atom_id res chain seq x y z
N MET A 1 16.38 83.02 -26.23
CA MET A 1 16.79 81.90 -25.34
C MET A 1 15.69 81.66 -24.32
N PRO A 2 14.88 80.60 -24.47
CA PRO A 2 14.00 80.14 -23.40
C PRO A 2 14.38 78.73 -22.89
N LEU A 3 14.13 78.52 -21.60
CA LEU A 3 14.29 77.26 -20.86
C LEU A 3 13.39 76.12 -21.40
N PRO A 4 13.76 74.84 -21.20
CA PRO A 4 12.81 73.74 -21.28
C PRO A 4 12.23 73.38 -19.90
N PHE A 5 10.89 73.26 -19.87
CA PHE A 5 10.10 72.68 -18.79
C PHE A 5 10.29 71.16 -18.73
N ALA A 6 10.49 70.61 -17.53
CA ALA A 6 10.43 69.18 -17.26
C ALA A 6 8.99 68.78 -16.87
N VAL A 7 8.42 67.80 -17.59
CA VAL A 7 7.10 67.21 -17.32
C VAL A 7 7.31 65.94 -16.48
N TYR A 8 6.73 65.89 -15.29
CA TYR A 8 6.66 64.68 -14.45
C TYR A 8 5.42 63.86 -14.83
N CYS A 9 5.62 62.63 -15.33
CA CYS A 9 4.55 61.66 -15.52
C CYS A 9 4.29 60.89 -14.21
N LEU A 10 3.10 61.09 -13.65
CA LEU A 10 2.56 60.35 -12.50
C LEU A 10 1.99 59.00 -13.00
N THR A 11 2.57 57.87 -12.60
CA THR A 11 2.03 56.53 -12.89
C THR A 11 1.20 56.03 -11.70
N PHE A 12 -0.10 55.89 -11.92
CA PHE A 12 -1.05 55.34 -10.94
C PHE A 12 -1.12 53.82 -11.15
N SER A 13 -0.54 53.04 -10.23
CA SER A 13 -0.59 51.57 -10.29
C SER A 13 -1.82 51.06 -9.55
N LEU A 14 -2.78 50.51 -10.30
CA LEU A 14 -4.00 49.89 -9.78
C LEU A 14 -3.68 48.46 -9.29
N PHE A 15 -3.67 48.23 -7.98
CA PHE A 15 -3.58 46.89 -7.39
C PHE A 15 -4.97 46.22 -7.40
N LEU A 16 -5.18 45.28 -8.31
CA LEU A 16 -6.32 44.36 -8.28
C LEU A 16 -5.99 43.19 -7.34
N PHE A 17 -6.61 43.20 -6.15
CA PHE A 17 -6.64 42.02 -5.28
C PHE A 17 -7.57 40.97 -5.91
N GLY A 18 -6.98 39.96 -6.55
CA GLY A 18 -7.70 38.75 -6.97
C GLY A 18 -8.05 37.90 -5.76
N THR A 19 -9.33 37.80 -5.43
CA THR A 19 -9.86 36.82 -4.50
C THR A 19 -9.79 35.43 -5.14
N SER A 20 -8.89 34.57 -4.66
CA SER A 20 -8.84 33.17 -5.03
C SER A 20 -10.06 32.45 -4.45
N VAL A 21 -11.07 32.25 -5.29
CA VAL A 21 -12.17 31.32 -5.01
C VAL A 21 -11.59 29.90 -5.04
N SER A 22 -11.49 29.28 -3.87
CA SER A 22 -11.14 27.87 -3.74
C SER A 22 -12.34 27.04 -4.20
N PHE A 23 -12.30 26.53 -5.43
CA PHE A 23 -13.23 25.48 -5.86
C PHE A 23 -12.91 24.23 -5.04
N ALA A 24 -13.91 23.68 -4.35
CA ALA A 24 -13.78 22.35 -3.76
C ALA A 24 -13.55 21.36 -4.91
N ASP A 25 -12.40 20.68 -4.91
CA ASP A 25 -12.07 19.68 -5.93
C ASP A 25 -13.19 18.64 -6.02
N GLU A 26 -13.63 18.35 -7.25
CA GLU A 26 -14.61 17.30 -7.49
C GLU A 26 -14.07 15.95 -6.97
N PRO A 27 -14.94 15.10 -6.38
CA PRO A 27 -14.52 13.80 -5.88
C PRO A 27 -13.91 12.92 -6.97
N PHE A 28 -12.62 12.58 -6.83
CA PHE A 28 -11.87 11.86 -7.86
C PHE A 28 -12.11 10.34 -7.81
N ARG A 29 -12.44 9.75 -8.98
CA ARG A 29 -12.50 8.30 -9.21
C ARG A 29 -11.48 7.90 -10.28
N PRO A 30 -10.75 6.79 -10.10
CA PRO A 30 -9.87 6.27 -11.14
C PRO A 30 -10.67 5.86 -12.38
N GLU A 31 -10.16 6.22 -13.56
CA GLU A 31 -10.73 5.77 -14.82
C GLU A 31 -10.35 4.32 -15.12
N SER A 32 -11.30 3.55 -15.65
CA SER A 32 -11.03 2.18 -16.07
C SER A 32 -9.95 2.16 -17.16
N GLY A 33 -8.97 1.26 -17.00
CA GLY A 33 -7.88 1.13 -17.97
C GLY A 33 -6.76 2.17 -17.82
N GLN A 34 -6.76 3.00 -16.78
CA GLN A 34 -5.68 3.95 -16.50
C GLN A 34 -5.03 3.71 -15.13
N PHE A 35 -3.81 4.23 -14.95
CA PHE A 35 -3.15 4.28 -13.66
C PHE A 35 -3.35 5.69 -13.07
N PRO A 36 -4.09 5.84 -11.96
CA PRO A 36 -4.35 7.15 -11.38
C PRO A 36 -3.09 7.73 -10.72
N SER A 37 -2.94 9.05 -10.74
CA SER A 37 -1.86 9.74 -10.03
C SER A 37 -1.99 9.54 -8.52
N LEU A 38 -0.87 9.20 -7.88
CA LEU A 38 -0.80 9.05 -6.42
C LEU A 38 -1.18 10.35 -5.70
N GLU A 39 -0.92 11.52 -6.27
CA GLU A 39 -1.21 12.82 -5.66
C GLU A 39 -2.72 13.03 -5.41
N LYS A 40 -3.57 12.49 -6.29
CA LYS A 40 -5.03 12.59 -6.18
C LYS A 40 -5.65 11.66 -5.14
N SER A 41 -4.85 10.78 -4.53
CA SER A 41 -5.36 9.83 -3.54
C SER A 41 -5.53 10.47 -2.17
N HIS A 42 -6.54 10.01 -1.44
CA HIS A 42 -6.71 10.34 -0.03
C HIS A 42 -5.76 9.51 0.84
N SER A 43 -5.19 10.14 1.86
CA SER A 43 -4.19 9.55 2.75
C SER A 43 -4.74 9.40 4.16
N TYR A 44 -4.59 8.22 4.75
CA TYR A 44 -4.92 7.96 6.15
C TYR A 44 -4.09 6.80 6.71
N ARG A 45 -4.09 6.63 8.03
CA ARG A 45 -3.45 5.50 8.71
C ARG A 45 -4.44 4.75 9.60
N GLY A 46 -4.23 3.46 9.80
CA GLY A 46 -5.10 2.65 10.66
C GLY A 46 -4.52 1.28 10.97
N GLU A 47 -5.07 0.63 11.99
CA GLU A 47 -4.69 -0.72 12.38
C GLU A 47 -5.39 -1.75 11.49
N LEU A 48 -4.66 -2.74 10.97
CA LEU A 48 -5.21 -3.86 10.22
C LEU A 48 -5.92 -4.86 11.14
N VAL A 49 -7.23 -4.97 11.00
CA VAL A 49 -8.08 -5.79 11.90
C VAL A 49 -8.78 -6.96 11.21
N PHE A 50 -8.75 -6.99 9.87
CA PHE A 50 -9.30 -8.07 9.06
C PHE A 50 -8.57 -8.19 7.73
N VAL A 51 -8.36 -9.41 7.26
CA VAL A 51 -7.74 -9.71 5.96
C VAL A 51 -8.55 -10.81 5.25
N ASP A 52 -8.98 -10.50 4.03
CA ASP A 52 -9.37 -11.45 3.01
C ASP A 52 -8.40 -11.31 1.84
N HIS A 53 -7.26 -11.99 2.00
CA HIS A 53 -6.14 -11.94 1.06
C HIS A 53 -6.52 -12.41 -0.34
N ALA A 54 -7.44 -13.39 -0.44
CA ALA A 54 -7.83 -13.98 -1.71
C ALA A 54 -8.61 -12.97 -2.58
N ASN A 55 -9.47 -12.15 -1.98
CA ASN A 55 -10.16 -11.05 -2.67
C ASN A 55 -9.40 -9.73 -2.59
N ARG A 56 -8.15 -9.73 -2.09
CA ARG A 56 -7.30 -8.54 -1.89
C ARG A 56 -8.05 -7.41 -1.17
N ARG A 57 -8.72 -7.72 -0.06
CA ARG A 57 -9.49 -6.77 0.74
C ARG A 57 -9.25 -6.99 2.23
N GLY A 58 -9.61 -6.02 3.05
CA GLY A 58 -9.44 -6.10 4.49
C GLY A 58 -10.25 -5.02 5.19
N SER A 59 -10.02 -4.85 6.48
CA SER A 59 -10.57 -3.71 7.23
C SER A 59 -9.49 -3.06 8.09
N LEU A 60 -9.54 -1.73 8.13
CA LEU A 60 -8.68 -0.91 8.98
C LEU A 60 -9.51 -0.21 10.06
N ARG A 61 -9.05 -0.25 11.30
CA ARG A 61 -9.50 0.71 12.31
C ARG A 61 -8.75 2.01 12.06
N VAL A 62 -9.41 2.96 11.42
CA VAL A 62 -8.79 4.22 10.98
C VAL A 62 -8.52 5.11 12.19
N ALA A 63 -7.32 5.72 12.21
CA ALA A 63 -6.93 6.65 13.24
C ALA A 63 -7.72 7.96 13.12
N GLY A 64 -8.40 8.32 14.21
CA GLY A 64 -9.09 9.60 14.36
C GLY A 64 -8.60 10.33 15.60
N THR A 65 -9.19 11.50 15.88
CA THR A 65 -8.88 12.33 17.05
C THR A 65 -9.51 11.82 18.35
N GLY A 66 -10.42 10.83 18.28
CA GLY A 66 -11.09 10.24 19.43
C GLY A 66 -10.38 9.01 20.03
N LYS A 67 -11.15 8.20 20.75
CA LYS A 67 -10.71 6.95 21.37
C LYS A 67 -10.58 5.86 20.31
N PHE A 68 -9.35 5.63 19.84
CA PHE A 68 -9.06 4.77 18.69
C PHE A 68 -9.75 3.41 18.75
N TYR A 69 -9.72 2.73 19.90
CA TYR A 69 -10.28 1.38 20.07
C TYR A 69 -11.81 1.27 19.85
N ARG A 70 -12.53 2.40 19.85
CA ARG A 70 -13.99 2.45 19.63
C ARG A 70 -14.38 2.68 18.16
N ASN A 71 -13.40 2.93 17.30
CA ASN A 71 -13.65 3.14 15.88
C ASN A 71 -14.02 1.81 15.23
N ASP A 72 -15.10 1.83 14.45
CA ASP A 72 -15.55 0.67 13.70
C ASP A 72 -14.53 0.34 12.60
N PRO A 73 -14.23 -0.95 12.34
CA PRO A 73 -13.41 -1.36 11.21
C PRO A 73 -13.97 -0.82 9.89
N GLN A 74 -13.11 -0.19 9.08
CA GLN A 74 -13.47 0.34 7.78
C GLN A 74 -12.93 -0.56 6.68
N PRO A 75 -13.80 -1.12 5.83
CA PRO A 75 -13.39 -2.05 4.79
C PRO A 75 -12.65 -1.34 3.66
N PHE A 76 -11.65 -2.01 3.09
CA PHE A 76 -10.90 -1.55 1.92
C PHE A 76 -10.70 -2.69 0.91
N ALA A 77 -10.58 -2.34 -0.36
CA ALA A 77 -10.19 -3.26 -1.44
C ALA A 77 -8.96 -2.72 -2.15
N MET A 78 -8.00 -3.57 -2.47
CA MET A 78 -6.86 -3.17 -3.31
C MET A 78 -7.34 -3.01 -4.76
N LEU A 79 -6.84 -1.97 -5.43
CA LEU A 79 -6.92 -1.90 -6.90
C LEU A 79 -6.13 -3.08 -7.52
N PRO A 80 -6.43 -3.49 -8.77
CA PRO A 80 -5.72 -4.58 -9.43
C PRO A 80 -4.20 -4.36 -9.49
N TYR A 81 -3.81 -3.10 -9.72
CA TYR A 81 -2.44 -2.60 -9.75
C TYR A 81 -2.00 -1.96 -8.42
N GLY A 82 -2.75 -2.18 -7.34
CA GLY A 82 -2.43 -1.68 -6.01
C GLY A 82 -1.19 -2.38 -5.44
N VAL A 83 -0.28 -1.60 -4.87
CA VAL A 83 0.98 -2.04 -4.31
C VAL A 83 0.85 -2.21 -2.79
N ILE A 84 1.41 -3.29 -2.28
CA ILE A 84 1.46 -3.57 -0.84
C ILE A 84 2.94 -3.68 -0.45
N ARG A 85 3.32 -3.00 0.63
CA ARG A 85 4.68 -3.06 1.18
C ARG A 85 4.67 -3.43 2.66
N TYR A 86 5.60 -4.29 3.04
CA TYR A 86 5.83 -4.69 4.42
C TYR A 86 7.33 -4.77 4.66
N ARG A 87 7.83 -4.22 5.77
CA ARG A 87 9.25 -4.24 6.16
C ARG A 87 10.19 -3.77 5.05
N GLY A 88 9.80 -2.71 4.33
CA GLY A 88 10.59 -2.12 3.26
C GLY A 88 10.56 -2.87 1.92
N ALA A 89 9.80 -3.96 1.79
CA ALA A 89 9.76 -4.80 0.59
C ALA A 89 8.33 -5.04 0.06
N PRO A 90 8.18 -5.46 -1.21
CA PRO A 90 6.91 -5.93 -1.76
C PRO A 90 6.28 -7.07 -0.94
N ALA A 91 4.95 -7.07 -0.83
CA ALA A 91 4.22 -8.04 -0.03
C ALA A 91 2.84 -8.38 -0.61
N ASP A 92 2.23 -9.45 -0.11
CA ASP A 92 0.78 -9.72 -0.22
C ASP A 92 0.10 -9.48 1.13
N LEU A 93 -1.24 -9.28 1.15
CA LEU A 93 -1.99 -9.05 2.39
C LEU A 93 -1.81 -10.18 3.42
N ARG A 94 -1.56 -11.41 2.96
CA ARG A 94 -1.32 -12.57 3.84
C ARG A 94 -0.04 -12.46 4.66
N ASP A 95 0.91 -11.64 4.23
CA ASP A 95 2.22 -11.50 4.87
C ASP A 95 2.16 -10.55 6.07
N ILE A 96 1.08 -9.76 6.17
CA ILE A 96 0.95 -8.67 7.14
C ILE A 96 0.21 -9.20 8.38
N PRO A 97 0.83 -9.16 9.57
CA PRO A 97 0.15 -9.50 10.80
C PRO A 97 -1.04 -8.58 11.09
N LEU A 98 -2.11 -9.13 11.64
CA LEU A 98 -3.17 -8.32 12.23
C LEU A 98 -2.61 -7.48 13.39
N GLY A 99 -3.17 -6.29 13.57
CA GLY A 99 -2.69 -5.30 14.52
C GLY A 99 -1.63 -4.35 13.95
N THR A 100 -1.02 -4.64 12.79
CA THR A 100 -0.06 -3.72 12.14
C THR A 100 -0.75 -2.42 11.74
N VAL A 101 -0.11 -1.29 12.05
CA VAL A 101 -0.56 0.03 11.59
C VAL A 101 -0.07 0.24 10.16
N MET A 102 -1.03 0.46 9.27
CA MET A 102 -0.84 0.64 7.84
C MET A 102 -1.10 2.09 7.45
N HIS A 103 -0.29 2.60 6.52
CA HIS A 103 -0.54 3.82 5.76
C HIS A 103 -1.23 3.48 4.45
N VAL A 104 -2.20 4.32 4.09
CA VAL A 104 -3.08 4.08 2.96
C VAL A 104 -3.05 5.27 2.03
N ARG A 105 -2.95 4.99 0.73
CA ARG A 105 -3.28 5.92 -0.36
C ARG A 105 -4.39 5.29 -1.17
N ALA A 106 -5.59 5.87 -1.10
CA ALA A 106 -6.79 5.28 -1.66
C ALA A 106 -7.63 6.28 -2.43
N PHE A 107 -8.54 5.74 -3.24
CA PHE A 107 -9.50 6.48 -4.03
C PHE A 107 -10.91 6.02 -3.74
N LEU A 108 -11.87 6.80 -4.20
CA LEU A 108 -13.25 6.34 -4.33
C LEU A 108 -13.32 5.12 -5.27
N PRO A 109 -14.34 4.25 -5.14
CA PRO A 109 -14.50 3.10 -6.01
C PRO A 109 -14.48 3.50 -7.48
N PRO A 110 -13.65 2.88 -8.35
CA PRO A 110 -13.67 3.17 -9.79
C PRO A 110 -15.05 2.97 -10.40
N ASP A 111 -15.71 1.85 -10.05
CA ASP A 111 -17.11 1.58 -10.34
C ASP A 111 -17.84 1.19 -9.04
N PRO A 112 -18.71 2.07 -8.49
CA PRO A 112 -19.50 1.78 -7.30
C PRO A 112 -20.33 0.50 -7.38
N LYS A 113 -20.80 0.10 -8.57
CA LYS A 113 -21.68 -1.07 -8.73
C LYS A 113 -20.91 -2.39 -8.61
N LEU A 114 -19.62 -2.37 -8.94
CA LEU A 114 -18.76 -3.57 -8.94
C LEU A 114 -17.81 -3.63 -7.74
N SER A 115 -17.98 -2.68 -6.80
CA SER A 115 -17.16 -2.53 -5.61
C SER A 115 -17.10 -3.84 -4.80
N ALA A 116 -15.88 -4.23 -4.38
CA ALA A 116 -15.66 -5.43 -3.57
C ALA A 116 -15.87 -5.20 -2.06
N VAL A 117 -16.17 -3.96 -1.69
CA VAL A 117 -16.42 -3.46 -0.33
C VAL A 117 -17.61 -2.48 -0.35
N PRO A 118 -18.26 -2.22 0.79
CA PRO A 118 -19.32 -1.21 0.89
C PRO A 118 -18.89 0.16 0.33
N VAL A 119 -19.79 0.80 -0.42
CA VAL A 119 -19.58 2.16 -0.93
C VAL A 119 -20.10 3.16 0.11
N LEU A 120 -19.21 3.99 0.63
CA LEU A 120 -19.54 4.99 1.64
C LEU A 120 -19.87 6.36 1.00
N PRO A 121 -20.68 7.20 1.65
CA PRO A 121 -20.88 8.59 1.22
C PRO A 121 -19.57 9.36 1.17
N VAL A 122 -19.36 10.12 0.08
CA VAL A 122 -18.10 10.82 -0.23
C VAL A 122 -17.65 11.79 0.88
N ASP A 123 -18.60 12.39 1.58
CA ASP A 123 -18.37 13.34 2.66
C ASP A 123 -17.97 12.66 3.99
N ASN A 124 -17.96 11.32 4.09
CA ASN A 124 -17.69 10.62 5.34
C ASN A 124 -16.32 10.93 5.95
N LYS A 125 -15.30 11.26 5.15
CA LYS A 125 -13.98 11.65 5.67
C LYS A 125 -14.01 12.95 6.48
N ALA A 126 -15.06 13.76 6.34
CA ALA A 126 -15.25 15.00 7.10
C ALA A 126 -16.28 14.86 8.22
N LYS A 127 -16.96 13.72 8.35
CA LYS A 127 -17.98 13.51 9.38
C LYS A 127 -17.35 13.28 10.75
N ASP A 128 -17.90 13.95 11.75
CA ASP A 128 -17.65 13.65 13.15
C ASP A 128 -18.49 12.43 13.55
N ALA A 129 -17.82 11.35 13.97
CA ALA A 129 -18.47 10.14 14.50
C ALA A 129 -18.78 10.27 16.01
N GLY A 130 -18.75 11.50 16.53
CA GLY A 130 -19.05 11.88 17.91
C GLY A 130 -17.80 11.95 18.78
N HIS A 131 -17.96 12.55 19.97
CA HIS A 131 -16.89 12.86 20.92
C HIS A 131 -15.95 11.69 21.29
N TYR A 132 -16.40 10.45 21.11
CA TYR A 132 -15.60 9.26 21.44
C TYR A 132 -14.79 8.70 20.27
N ARG A 133 -15.12 9.02 19.02
CA ARG A 133 -14.50 8.42 17.82
C ARG A 133 -13.71 9.46 17.02
N GLY A 134 -14.22 10.70 17.01
CA GLY A 134 -13.63 11.82 16.30
C GLY A 134 -13.98 11.84 14.82
N THR A 135 -13.32 12.73 14.09
CA THR A 135 -13.61 13.03 12.68
C THR A 135 -12.81 12.13 11.73
N GLY A 136 -13.42 11.77 10.60
CA GLY A 136 -12.72 11.16 9.46
C GLY A 136 -12.33 9.69 9.64
N THR A 137 -13.02 8.99 10.55
CA THR A 137 -12.76 7.58 10.87
C THR A 137 -13.35 6.59 9.88
N ALA A 138 -14.05 7.05 8.83
CA ALA A 138 -14.73 6.24 7.82
C ALA A 138 -14.58 6.79 6.38
N PRO A 139 -13.35 6.98 5.87
CA PRO A 139 -13.14 7.57 4.55
C PRO A 139 -13.83 6.77 3.45
N ALA A 140 -14.47 7.46 2.50
CA ALA A 140 -15.10 6.79 1.35
C ALA A 140 -14.08 6.30 0.32
N GLU A 141 -12.86 6.84 0.38
CA GLU A 141 -11.72 6.40 -0.39
C GLU A 141 -11.18 5.09 0.17
N ASN A 142 -11.81 3.99 -0.21
CA ASN A 142 -11.49 2.65 0.26
C ASN A 142 -10.98 1.71 -0.83
N HIS A 143 -10.67 2.24 -2.03
CA HIS A 143 -10.00 1.51 -3.10
C HIS A 143 -8.53 1.87 -3.16
N VAL A 144 -7.71 0.99 -2.60
CA VAL A 144 -6.32 1.25 -2.20
C VAL A 144 -5.36 1.06 -3.37
N LEU A 145 -4.56 2.10 -3.64
CA LEU A 145 -3.43 2.07 -4.56
C LEU A 145 -2.13 1.70 -3.84
N LEU A 146 -1.92 2.18 -2.62
CA LEU A 146 -0.75 1.87 -1.81
C LEU A 146 -1.17 1.55 -0.38
N LEU A 147 -0.74 0.39 0.10
CA LEU A 147 -0.87 -0.04 1.48
C LEU A 147 0.53 -0.40 2.02
N GLU A 148 1.01 0.31 3.02
CA GLU A 148 2.38 0.15 3.49
C GLU A 148 2.48 0.23 5.02
N ASP A 149 3.31 -0.62 5.63
CA ASP A 149 3.61 -0.52 7.05
C ASP A 149 4.52 0.69 7.36
N GLU A 150 4.66 1.03 8.63
CA GLU A 150 5.41 2.21 9.07
C GLU A 150 6.86 2.29 8.50
N PRO A 151 7.70 1.22 8.55
CA PRO A 151 9.02 1.25 7.93
C PRO A 151 8.97 1.49 6.41
N SER A 152 8.06 0.82 5.71
CA SER A 152 7.93 1.00 4.25
C SER A 152 7.50 2.43 3.90
N HIS A 153 6.55 3.00 4.67
CA HIS A 153 6.14 4.38 4.52
C HIS A 153 7.29 5.35 4.74
N CYS A 154 8.06 5.15 5.83
CA CYS A 154 9.24 5.96 6.14
C CYS A 154 10.25 5.92 5.00
N LEU A 155 10.62 4.72 4.52
CA LEU A 155 11.56 4.56 3.41
C LEU A 155 11.07 5.22 2.12
N HIS A 156 9.79 5.05 1.78
CA HIS A 156 9.20 5.65 0.58
C HIS A 156 9.12 7.19 0.67
N ALA A 157 8.80 7.73 1.84
CA ALA A 157 8.66 9.17 2.07
C ALA A 157 9.97 9.88 2.43
N GLY A 158 11.11 9.18 2.48
CA GLY A 158 12.40 9.74 2.90
C GLY A 158 12.42 10.19 4.37
N LYS A 159 11.78 9.41 5.25
CA LYS A 159 11.62 9.70 6.68
C LYS A 159 12.23 8.61 7.56
N VAL A 160 12.53 8.98 8.80
CA VAL A 160 13.00 8.11 9.87
C VAL A 160 12.30 8.47 11.18
N TRP A 161 12.40 7.59 12.17
CA TRP A 161 12.04 7.89 13.55
C TRP A 161 13.29 8.29 14.33
N LYS A 162 13.18 9.35 15.14
CA LYS A 162 14.20 9.76 16.10
C LYS A 162 13.70 9.50 17.51
N LEU A 163 14.35 8.58 18.22
CA LEU A 163 14.02 8.26 19.61
C LEU A 163 14.58 9.34 20.53
N LYS A 164 13.74 9.96 21.36
CA LYS A 164 14.11 11.09 22.22
C LYS A 164 14.34 10.64 23.65
N GLU A 165 13.37 9.93 24.21
CA GLU A 165 13.41 9.45 25.60
C GLU A 165 12.85 8.03 25.66
N VAL A 166 13.47 7.20 26.49
CA VAL A 166 12.90 5.92 26.91
C VAL A 166 12.61 5.97 28.41
N GLU A 167 11.41 5.57 28.79
CA GLU A 167 11.01 5.29 30.17
C GLU A 167 10.76 3.79 30.30
N LEU A 168 11.50 3.13 31.19
CA LEU A 168 11.46 1.69 31.35
C LEU A 168 11.15 1.27 32.80
N LYS A 169 10.30 0.27 32.97
CA LYS A 169 10.04 -0.43 34.22
C LYS A 169 9.70 -1.89 33.94
N ASN A 170 10.47 -2.83 34.50
CA ASN A 170 10.26 -4.28 34.32
C ASN A 170 10.21 -4.73 32.84
N ASN A 171 11.18 -4.29 32.03
CA ASN A 171 11.27 -4.59 30.58
C ASN A 171 10.10 -4.09 29.72
N ALA A 172 9.28 -3.17 30.22
CA ALA A 172 8.22 -2.52 29.46
C ALA A 172 8.20 -1.03 29.76
N GLY A 173 7.59 -0.26 28.87
CA GLY A 173 7.45 1.17 29.10
C GLY A 173 7.06 1.95 27.87
N LYS A 174 7.59 3.17 27.80
CA LYS A 174 7.22 4.18 26.82
C LYS A 174 8.47 4.75 26.15
N ILE A 175 8.33 5.07 24.88
CA ILE A 175 9.33 5.80 24.10
C ILE A 175 8.65 7.04 23.55
N ILE A 176 9.26 8.20 23.77
CA ILE A 176 8.92 9.43 23.07
C ILE A 176 9.76 9.46 21.80
N ALA A 177 9.11 9.52 20.64
CA ALA A 177 9.79 9.56 19.36
C ALA A 177 9.10 10.52 18.39
N SER A 178 9.86 11.00 17.41
CA SER A 178 9.34 11.84 16.34
C SER A 178 9.67 11.24 14.98
N ARG A 179 8.71 11.32 14.06
CA ARG A 179 8.94 10.96 12.66
C ARG A 179 9.33 12.19 11.86
N GLU A 180 10.53 12.17 11.30
CA GLU A 180 11.16 13.32 10.66
C GLU A 180 11.73 12.97 9.28
N PRO A 181 11.80 13.92 8.33
CA PRO A 181 12.56 13.74 7.09
C PRO A 181 14.04 13.47 7.37
N ILE A 182 14.69 12.63 6.56
CA ILE A 182 16.11 12.30 6.67
C ILE A 182 16.99 13.55 6.47
N ASP A 183 16.67 14.36 5.46
CA ASP A 183 17.43 15.55 5.09
C ASP A 183 17.19 16.76 6.02
N GLY A 184 16.43 16.55 7.09
CA GLY A 184 15.96 17.62 7.97
C GLY A 184 14.83 18.44 7.34
N GLY A 185 14.23 19.33 8.13
CA GLY A 185 13.21 20.26 7.66
C GLY A 185 12.75 21.21 8.74
N ASP A 186 12.31 22.41 8.34
CA ASP A 186 11.85 23.48 9.24
C ASP A 186 10.42 23.24 9.78
N GLY A 187 9.87 22.05 9.55
CA GLY A 187 8.52 21.69 9.94
C GLY A 187 8.40 21.45 11.44
N LYS A 188 7.22 21.73 12.00
CA LYS A 188 6.90 21.40 13.39
C LYS A 188 6.96 19.88 13.59
N VAL A 189 7.95 19.43 14.34
CA VAL A 189 8.10 18.03 14.73
C VAL A 189 7.02 17.67 15.73
N THR A 190 6.25 16.62 15.43
CA THR A 190 5.25 16.08 16.36
C THR A 190 5.85 14.86 17.05
N GLU A 191 5.94 14.92 18.37
CA GLU A 191 6.35 13.78 19.18
C GLU A 191 5.13 12.87 19.42
N GLU A 192 5.34 11.57 19.29
CA GLU A 192 4.39 10.52 19.63
C GLU A 192 4.95 9.72 20.82
N GLU A 193 4.11 9.50 21.82
CA GLU A 193 4.38 8.55 22.89
C GLU A 193 3.94 7.14 22.43
N LEU A 194 4.89 6.23 22.33
CA LEU A 194 4.67 4.85 21.88
C LEU A 194 5.03 3.88 23.00
N THR A 195 4.30 2.79 23.16
CA THR A 195 4.70 1.75 24.13
C THR A 195 5.59 0.69 23.53
N PHE A 196 6.32 0.00 24.39
CA PHE A 196 7.08 -1.21 24.06
C PHE A 196 7.07 -2.16 25.26
N ASP A 197 7.39 -3.42 25.02
CA ASP A 197 7.58 -4.39 26.10
C ASP A 197 8.62 -5.45 25.74
N ALA A 198 8.74 -6.48 26.57
CA ALA A 198 9.72 -7.55 26.38
C ALA A 198 9.53 -8.34 25.07
N ALA A 199 8.38 -8.25 24.41
CA ALA A 199 8.12 -8.87 23.11
C ALA A 199 8.53 -7.97 21.92
N THR A 200 8.79 -6.68 22.15
CA THR A 200 9.34 -5.78 21.13
C THR A 200 10.66 -6.33 20.61
N ARG A 201 10.78 -6.48 19.29
CA ARG A 201 11.94 -7.06 18.62
C ARG A 201 12.92 -5.95 18.25
N LEU A 202 14.12 -5.98 18.82
CA LEU A 202 15.16 -5.00 18.49
C LEU A 202 16.16 -5.64 17.54
N TRP A 203 16.49 -4.97 16.46
CA TRP A 203 17.33 -5.49 15.41
C TRP A 203 18.55 -4.59 15.24
N ARG A 204 19.73 -5.17 15.46
CA ARG A 204 21.04 -4.52 15.32
C ARG A 204 21.90 -5.37 14.39
N GLY A 205 22.22 -4.88 13.20
CA GLY A 205 22.82 -5.66 12.14
C GLY A 205 21.97 -6.89 11.80
N ARG A 206 22.52 -8.08 12.04
CA ARG A 206 21.82 -9.36 11.80
C ARG A 206 21.25 -10.02 13.05
N GLU A 207 21.40 -9.37 14.19
CA GLU A 207 21.04 -9.91 15.49
C GLU A 207 19.67 -9.41 15.94
N ARG A 208 18.92 -10.31 16.60
CA ARG A 208 17.71 -9.95 17.33
C ARG A 208 18.07 -9.79 18.81
N VAL A 209 18.09 -8.56 19.27
CA VAL A 209 18.43 -8.14 20.63
C VAL A 209 17.15 -8.05 21.47
N ARG A 210 17.21 -8.42 22.75
CA ARG A 210 16.10 -8.24 23.70
C ARG A 210 16.30 -6.95 24.49
N VAL A 211 15.21 -6.41 25.01
CA VAL A 211 15.25 -5.28 25.96
C VAL A 211 16.21 -5.56 27.13
N ALA A 212 16.17 -6.79 27.67
CA ALA A 212 17.07 -7.20 28.76
C ALA A 212 18.56 -7.18 28.38
N ASP A 213 18.89 -7.45 27.12
CA ASP A 213 20.27 -7.43 26.65
C ASP A 213 20.78 -5.98 26.57
N LEU A 214 19.95 -5.04 26.09
CA LEU A 214 20.30 -3.61 26.10
C LEU A 214 20.45 -3.03 27.51
N ILE A 215 19.73 -3.56 28.50
CA ILE A 215 19.93 -3.22 29.91
C ILE A 215 21.26 -3.76 30.42
N ALA A 216 21.59 -5.01 30.10
CA ALA A 216 22.86 -5.62 30.51
C ALA A 216 24.09 -4.96 29.85
N GLU A 217 23.93 -4.44 28.63
CA GLU A 217 24.93 -3.63 27.91
C GLU A 217 24.98 -2.16 28.40
N GLU A 218 24.14 -1.77 29.37
CA GLU A 218 24.01 -0.40 29.90
C GLU A 218 23.58 0.65 28.84
N VAL A 219 23.12 0.19 27.67
CA VAL A 219 22.59 1.02 26.59
C VAL A 219 21.24 1.61 27.00
N TRP A 220 20.38 0.83 27.65
CA TRP A 220 19.11 1.29 28.22
C TRP A 220 19.12 1.19 29.76
N PRO A 221 18.34 2.01 30.49
CA PRO A 221 18.31 1.95 31.94
C PRO A 221 17.59 0.69 32.42
N ALA A 222 18.04 0.09 33.53
CA ALA A 222 17.33 -1.01 34.17
C ALA A 222 15.92 -0.61 34.68
N SER A 223 15.76 0.65 35.07
CA SER A 223 14.48 1.28 35.40
C SER A 223 14.63 2.81 35.34
N GLY A 224 13.53 3.51 35.07
CA GLY A 224 13.48 4.97 35.02
C GLY A 224 13.63 5.52 33.60
N LYS A 225 14.03 6.78 33.50
CA LYS A 225 14.11 7.53 32.24
C LYS A 225 15.54 7.68 31.75
N LYS A 226 15.75 7.63 30.43
CA LYS A 226 17.02 7.93 29.76
C LYS A 226 16.75 8.68 28.45
N GLN A 227 17.52 9.74 28.19
CA GLN A 227 17.53 10.40 26.88
C GLN A 227 18.26 9.53 25.87
N LEU A 228 17.73 9.47 24.65
CA LEU A 228 18.26 8.72 23.52
C LEU A 228 18.82 9.64 22.42
N ASP A 229 18.89 10.95 22.69
CA ASP A 229 19.56 11.97 21.88
C ASP A 229 19.18 11.97 20.39
N GLY A 230 17.94 11.58 20.09
CA GLY A 230 17.44 11.54 18.72
C GLY A 230 17.94 10.35 17.91
N GLN A 231 18.27 9.22 18.54
CA GLN A 231 18.70 7.99 17.89
C GLN A 231 17.80 7.65 16.69
N VAL A 232 18.40 7.55 15.51
CA VAL A 232 17.70 7.29 14.25
C VAL A 232 17.41 5.80 14.12
N VAL A 233 16.14 5.46 13.88
CA VAL A 233 15.66 4.08 13.72
C VAL A 233 14.50 4.03 12.71
N LEU A 234 14.12 2.81 12.32
CA LEU A 234 12.79 2.53 11.78
C LEU A 234 11.97 1.76 12.81
N LEU A 235 10.67 2.05 12.88
CA LEU A 235 9.75 1.45 13.85
C LEU A 235 8.68 0.64 13.15
N GLY A 236 8.46 -0.59 13.62
CA GLY A 236 7.29 -1.38 13.30
C GLY A 236 6.18 -1.05 14.29
N ILE A 237 5.10 -0.41 13.83
CA ILE A 237 4.02 0.05 14.71
C ILE A 237 2.82 -0.90 14.61
N THR A 238 2.29 -1.24 15.77
CA THR A 238 1.06 -2.01 15.94
C THR A 238 0.12 -1.28 16.90
N TRP A 239 -1.13 -1.71 16.99
CA TRP A 239 -1.99 -1.36 18.10
C TRP A 239 -2.00 -2.47 19.14
N LYS A 240 -2.00 -2.10 20.42
CA LYS A 240 -2.12 -3.03 21.54
C LYS A 240 -3.06 -2.47 22.60
N PRO A 241 -3.94 -3.30 23.21
CA PRO A 241 -4.74 -2.87 24.34
C PRO A 241 -3.86 -2.39 25.50
N ALA A 242 -4.18 -1.22 26.06
CA ALA A 242 -3.54 -0.71 27.26
C ALA A 242 -4.16 -1.33 28.52
N ALA A 243 -3.34 -1.59 29.54
CA ALA A 243 -3.85 -1.97 30.87
C ALA A 243 -4.55 -0.77 31.53
N GLY A 244 -5.68 -1.02 32.20
CA GLY A 244 -6.48 -0.01 32.90
C GLY A 244 -7.97 -0.25 32.74
N ASP A 245 -8.78 0.32 33.65
CA ASP A 245 -10.24 0.27 33.60
C ASP A 245 -10.84 1.56 33.02
N GLY A 246 -11.69 1.44 31.99
CA GLY A 246 -12.54 2.54 31.51
C GLY A 246 -11.78 3.81 31.08
N LEU A 247 -11.76 4.82 31.95
CA LEU A 247 -11.17 6.16 31.72
C LEU A 247 -9.69 6.27 32.12
N SER A 248 -9.13 5.26 32.79
CA SER A 248 -7.74 5.25 33.27
C SER A 248 -6.74 4.65 32.28
N GLY A 249 -7.22 3.90 31.28
CA GLY A 249 -6.42 3.34 30.19
C GLY A 249 -6.15 4.37 29.07
N ALA A 250 -5.01 4.24 28.40
CA ALA A 250 -4.69 5.08 27.23
C ALA A 250 -5.74 4.88 26.12
N PHE A 251 -6.44 5.95 25.76
CA PHE A 251 -7.53 5.92 24.76
C PHE A 251 -7.06 5.60 23.34
N THR A 252 -5.79 5.87 23.05
CA THR A 252 -5.06 5.51 21.84
C THR A 252 -3.63 5.19 22.25
N GLN A 253 -3.19 3.94 22.08
CA GLN A 253 -1.84 3.52 22.41
C GLN A 253 -1.27 2.72 21.25
N PHE A 254 -0.40 3.36 20.47
CA PHE A 254 0.40 2.67 19.49
C PHE A 254 1.58 2.00 20.20
N HIS A 255 1.92 0.81 19.72
CA HIS A 255 2.89 -0.08 20.32
C HIS A 255 3.96 -0.46 19.31
N ILE A 256 5.22 -0.36 19.73
CA ILE A 256 6.38 -0.71 18.94
C ILE A 256 6.55 -2.23 18.97
N SER A 257 6.33 -2.85 17.82
CA SER A 257 6.56 -4.29 17.61
C SER A 257 8.00 -4.60 17.20
N ASP A 258 8.64 -3.67 16.48
CA ASP A 258 10.01 -3.80 15.98
C ASP A 258 10.75 -2.46 16.06
N ILE A 259 12.05 -2.51 16.36
CA ILE A 259 12.98 -1.39 16.21
C ILE A 259 14.14 -1.88 15.35
N TRP A 260 14.28 -1.33 14.15
CA TRP A 260 15.47 -1.52 13.32
C TRP A 260 16.44 -0.37 13.59
N MET A 261 17.57 -0.69 14.22
CA MET A 261 18.53 0.30 14.72
C MET A 261 19.52 0.77 13.65
N ASP A 262 19.57 0.07 12.50
CA ASP A 262 20.48 0.35 11.40
C ASP A 262 19.94 -0.19 10.05
N ASP A 263 20.56 0.25 8.96
CA ASP A 263 20.17 -0.10 7.60
C ASP A 263 20.33 -1.60 7.31
N VAL A 264 21.35 -2.24 7.89
CA VAL A 264 21.61 -3.67 7.68
C VAL A 264 20.42 -4.49 8.22
N ALA A 265 19.89 -4.10 9.37
CA ALA A 265 18.76 -4.75 10.00
C ALA A 265 17.48 -4.69 9.14
N ILE A 266 17.10 -3.50 8.63
CA ILE A 266 15.91 -3.37 7.79
C ILE A 266 16.11 -4.03 6.42
N GLN A 267 17.31 -3.95 5.84
CA GLN A 267 17.62 -4.61 4.58
C GLN A 267 17.51 -6.14 4.69
N GLN A 268 17.89 -6.72 5.83
CA GLN A 268 17.71 -8.16 6.05
C GLN A 268 16.23 -8.53 6.16
N ALA A 269 15.42 -7.74 6.86
CA ALA A 269 13.98 -7.94 6.93
C ALA A 269 13.34 -7.85 5.53
N ALA A 270 13.73 -6.83 4.75
CA ALA A 270 13.30 -6.63 3.37
C ALA A 270 13.69 -7.80 2.48
N HIS A 271 14.90 -8.35 2.63
CA HIS A 271 15.36 -9.51 1.85
C HIS A 271 14.42 -10.72 1.99
N PHE A 272 14.11 -11.13 3.22
CA PHE A 272 13.22 -12.29 3.44
C PHE A 272 11.78 -12.04 2.99
N GLN A 273 11.30 -10.82 3.16
CA GLN A 273 9.98 -10.43 2.65
C GLN A 273 9.94 -10.45 1.12
N THR A 274 10.98 -9.95 0.46
CA THR A 274 11.15 -10.03 -0.99
C THR A 274 11.16 -11.47 -1.49
N GLU A 275 11.89 -12.39 -0.84
CA GLU A 275 11.91 -13.80 -1.25
C GLU A 275 10.56 -14.50 -1.05
N THR A 276 9.86 -14.18 0.05
CA THR A 276 8.46 -14.63 0.27
C THR A 276 7.55 -14.18 -0.87
N HIS A 277 7.61 -12.89 -1.22
CA HIS A 277 6.77 -12.34 -2.26
C HIS A 277 7.14 -12.83 -3.67
N LYS A 278 8.43 -13.06 -3.97
CA LYS A 278 8.85 -13.70 -5.23
C LYS A 278 8.24 -15.09 -5.40
N SER A 279 8.26 -15.90 -4.35
CA SER A 279 7.61 -17.22 -4.36
C SER A 279 6.11 -17.10 -4.63
N PHE A 280 5.47 -16.12 -4.00
CA PHE A 280 4.05 -15.81 -4.22
C PHE A 280 3.75 -15.45 -5.68
N ILE A 281 4.50 -14.50 -6.27
CA ILE A 281 4.28 -14.07 -7.66
C ILE A 281 4.58 -15.19 -8.66
N ARG A 282 5.67 -15.96 -8.47
CA ARG A 282 5.98 -17.09 -9.37
C ARG A 282 4.89 -18.16 -9.37
N SER A 283 4.27 -18.41 -8.21
CA SER A 283 3.21 -19.42 -8.09
C SER A 283 1.84 -18.94 -8.59
N ARG A 284 1.52 -17.64 -8.50
CA ARG A 284 0.24 -17.09 -9.00
C ARG A 284 0.34 -16.35 -10.33
N TRP A 285 1.52 -16.20 -10.90
CA TRP A 285 1.81 -15.49 -12.15
C TRP A 285 1.75 -13.96 -12.02
N MET A 286 2.48 -13.28 -12.91
CA MET A 286 2.62 -11.82 -12.91
C MET A 286 1.32 -11.19 -13.36
N PRO A 287 0.71 -10.29 -12.58
CA PRO A 287 -0.50 -9.58 -13.02
C PRO A 287 -0.16 -8.51 -14.07
N ALA A 288 -1.07 -8.34 -15.03
CA ALA A 288 -0.95 -7.36 -16.10
C ALA A 288 -2.32 -6.87 -16.55
N ARG A 289 -2.34 -5.74 -17.27
CA ARG A 289 -3.53 -5.26 -17.99
C ARG A 289 -3.30 -5.38 -19.49
N ILE A 290 -4.32 -5.81 -20.21
CA ILE A 290 -4.31 -5.80 -21.68
C ILE A 290 -4.54 -4.38 -22.17
N ASP A 291 -3.59 -3.84 -22.93
CA ASP A 291 -3.70 -2.54 -23.56
C ASP A 291 -4.40 -2.67 -24.92
N ALA A 292 -4.04 -3.68 -25.72
CA ALA A 292 -4.60 -3.90 -27.05
C ALA A 292 -4.54 -5.38 -27.47
N VAL A 293 -5.38 -5.76 -28.43
CA VAL A 293 -5.38 -7.08 -29.07
C VAL A 293 -5.52 -6.91 -30.58
N GLU A 294 -4.55 -7.44 -31.32
CA GLU A 294 -4.57 -7.53 -32.79
C GLU A 294 -5.01 -8.95 -33.18
N TYR A 295 -6.23 -9.08 -33.70
CA TYR A 295 -6.79 -10.38 -34.08
C TYR A 295 -6.28 -10.83 -35.45
N GLY A 296 -5.80 -12.06 -35.51
CA GLY A 296 -5.51 -12.81 -36.72
C GLY A 296 -6.65 -13.75 -37.12
N LYS A 297 -6.34 -14.73 -37.97
CA LYS A 297 -7.30 -15.77 -38.40
C LYS A 297 -7.27 -16.96 -37.44
N PHE A 298 -8.40 -17.65 -37.32
CA PHE A 298 -8.54 -18.93 -36.62
C PHE A 298 -8.07 -18.90 -35.15
N GLY A 299 -8.38 -17.83 -34.41
CA GLY A 299 -8.05 -17.72 -32.98
C GLY A 299 -6.67 -17.11 -32.70
N ARG A 300 -5.82 -16.94 -33.71
CA ARG A 300 -4.53 -16.27 -33.54
C ARG A 300 -4.71 -14.81 -33.16
N ALA A 301 -3.90 -14.32 -32.23
CA ALA A 301 -3.86 -12.90 -31.87
C ALA A 301 -2.50 -12.50 -31.31
N THR A 302 -2.14 -11.23 -31.50
CA THR A 302 -1.05 -10.57 -30.80
C THR A 302 -1.63 -9.67 -29.73
N VAL A 303 -1.25 -9.92 -28.49
CA VAL A 303 -1.74 -9.24 -27.30
C VAL A 303 -0.66 -8.30 -26.79
N THR A 304 -1.02 -7.04 -26.59
CA THR A 304 -0.15 -6.06 -25.94
C THR A 304 -0.62 -5.88 -24.50
N ALA A 305 0.26 -6.13 -23.52
CA ALA A 305 -0.08 -6.04 -22.11
C ALA A 305 0.99 -5.29 -21.31
N THR A 306 0.58 -4.42 -20.40
CA THR A 306 1.46 -3.75 -19.43
C THR A 306 1.46 -4.53 -18.12
N LEU A 307 2.65 -4.96 -17.67
CA LEU A 307 2.83 -5.67 -16.39
C LEU A 307 2.61 -4.69 -15.23
N PHE A 308 1.93 -5.11 -14.17
CA PHE A 308 1.74 -4.26 -12.99
C PHE A 308 3.05 -4.09 -12.21
N GLY A 309 3.17 -2.92 -11.59
CA GLY A 309 4.32 -2.47 -10.81
C GLY A 309 4.33 -3.01 -9.39
N GLY A 310 5.33 -2.58 -8.61
CA GLY A 310 5.45 -2.91 -7.19
C GLY A 310 6.05 -4.28 -6.88
N MET A 311 6.55 -5.00 -7.90
CA MET A 311 7.23 -6.29 -7.73
C MET A 311 8.76 -6.09 -7.66
N ASP A 312 9.48 -7.12 -7.19
CA ASP A 312 10.95 -7.14 -7.27
C ASP A 312 11.42 -7.21 -8.73
N SER A 313 12.49 -6.48 -9.06
CA SER A 313 12.99 -6.34 -10.43
C SER A 313 13.39 -7.68 -11.05
N SER A 314 13.88 -8.63 -10.25
CA SER A 314 14.28 -9.95 -10.76
C SER A 314 13.11 -10.79 -11.31
N LEU A 315 11.86 -10.49 -10.93
CA LEU A 315 10.69 -11.15 -11.52
C LEU A 315 10.44 -10.65 -12.94
N TYR A 316 10.67 -9.37 -13.21
CA TYR A 316 10.48 -8.81 -14.55
C TYR A 316 11.56 -9.27 -15.53
N ASN A 317 12.78 -9.55 -15.04
CA ASN A 317 13.89 -10.07 -15.87
C ASN A 317 13.58 -11.42 -16.55
N ASP A 318 12.58 -12.16 -16.06
CA ASP A 318 12.15 -13.43 -16.64
C ASP A 318 11.26 -13.24 -17.89
N PHE A 319 10.76 -12.03 -18.14
CA PHE A 319 10.01 -11.66 -19.34
C PHE A 319 10.98 -11.19 -20.42
N ARG A 320 11.22 -12.05 -21.42
CA ARG A 320 12.18 -11.80 -22.50
C ARG A 320 11.57 -12.20 -23.85
N GLU A 321 11.99 -11.51 -24.89
CA GLU A 321 11.66 -11.89 -26.27
C GLU A 321 12.05 -13.35 -26.57
N GLY A 322 11.20 -14.02 -27.34
CA GLY A 322 11.37 -15.42 -27.75
C GLY A 322 10.98 -16.46 -26.71
N VAL A 323 10.79 -16.06 -25.44
CA VAL A 323 10.42 -17.00 -24.36
C VAL A 323 8.95 -17.41 -24.49
N GLY A 324 8.69 -18.70 -24.32
CA GLY A 324 7.33 -19.23 -24.22
C GLY A 324 6.61 -18.68 -22.99
N ALA A 325 5.31 -18.45 -23.08
CA ALA A 325 4.52 -17.97 -21.96
C ALA A 325 3.08 -18.48 -21.99
N GLN A 326 2.42 -18.37 -20.85
CA GLN A 326 0.98 -18.59 -20.71
C GLN A 326 0.33 -17.32 -20.16
N ILE A 327 -0.87 -17.02 -20.65
CA ILE A 327 -1.68 -15.90 -20.18
C ILE A 327 -3.09 -16.41 -19.87
N ASN A 328 -3.63 -16.02 -18.71
CA ASN A 328 -4.99 -16.36 -18.32
C ASN A 328 -5.73 -15.11 -17.84
N GLY A 329 -7.04 -15.08 -18.06
CA GLY A 329 -7.91 -14.04 -17.53
C GLY A 329 -7.92 -14.03 -16.00
N ALA A 330 -7.94 -12.84 -15.42
CA ALA A 330 -8.10 -12.65 -13.99
C ALA A 330 -9.17 -11.61 -13.70
N GLU A 331 -9.72 -11.66 -12.48
CA GLU A 331 -10.63 -10.64 -11.98
C GLU A 331 -9.84 -9.43 -11.44
N ASN A 332 -10.49 -8.31 -11.14
CA ASN A 332 -9.84 -7.13 -10.53
C ASN A 332 -9.21 -7.43 -9.16
N THR A 333 -9.69 -8.45 -8.44
CA THR A 333 -9.07 -8.99 -7.23
C THR A 333 -7.84 -9.88 -7.50
N LEU A 334 -7.44 -10.02 -8.77
CA LEU A 334 -6.38 -10.88 -9.27
C LEU A 334 -6.62 -12.39 -9.10
N LYS A 335 -7.83 -12.83 -8.77
CA LYS A 335 -8.17 -14.26 -8.80
C LYS A 335 -8.14 -14.78 -10.24
N HIS A 336 -7.62 -15.99 -10.43
CA HIS A 336 -7.64 -16.64 -11.75
C HIS A 336 -9.06 -17.02 -12.14
N ALA A 337 -9.41 -16.80 -13.40
CA ALA A 337 -10.61 -17.37 -13.98
C ALA A 337 -10.39 -18.87 -14.28
N ALA A 338 -11.43 -19.67 -14.04
CA ALA A 338 -11.46 -21.11 -14.28
C ALA A 338 -10.29 -21.91 -13.65
N GLY A 339 -9.82 -21.51 -12.47
CA GLY A 339 -8.63 -22.07 -11.82
C GLY A 339 -8.80 -23.44 -11.13
N HIS A 340 -9.95 -24.10 -11.20
CA HIS A 340 -10.25 -25.36 -10.49
C HIS A 340 -9.47 -26.58 -10.99
N TYR A 341 -8.94 -26.54 -12.22
CA TYR A 341 -7.94 -27.49 -12.73
C TYR A 341 -6.52 -26.89 -12.78
N GLY A 342 -6.36 -25.73 -12.17
CA GLY A 342 -5.15 -24.92 -12.17
C GLY A 342 -5.18 -23.82 -13.22
N PRO A 343 -4.45 -22.70 -12.99
CA PRO A 343 -4.38 -21.57 -13.91
C PRO A 343 -4.03 -21.94 -15.36
N GLY A 344 -3.24 -23.01 -15.55
CA GLY A 344 -2.80 -23.46 -16.86
C GLY A 344 -3.86 -24.16 -17.71
N HIS A 345 -5.01 -24.55 -17.14
CA HIS A 345 -6.02 -25.33 -17.86
C HIS A 345 -6.73 -24.50 -18.95
N MET A 346 -7.09 -23.25 -18.62
CA MET A 346 -7.77 -22.32 -19.54
C MET A 346 -6.83 -21.23 -20.07
N ALA A 347 -5.52 -21.33 -19.83
CA ALA A 347 -4.57 -20.33 -20.27
C ALA A 347 -4.26 -20.46 -21.77
N SER A 348 -4.24 -19.33 -22.46
CA SER A 348 -3.68 -19.23 -23.80
C SER A 348 -2.17 -19.38 -23.71
N THR A 349 -1.60 -20.24 -24.56
CA THR A 349 -0.16 -20.53 -24.60
C THR A 349 0.44 -19.93 -25.86
N GLY A 350 1.67 -19.44 -25.78
CA GLY A 350 2.25 -18.67 -26.87
C GLY A 350 3.68 -18.22 -26.61
N LYS A 351 4.12 -17.20 -27.33
CA LYS A 351 5.48 -16.64 -27.21
C LYS A 351 5.44 -15.14 -26.97
N ILE A 352 6.36 -14.66 -26.15
CA ILE A 352 6.64 -13.23 -26.02
C ILE A 352 7.44 -12.80 -27.25
N LEU A 353 6.85 -11.94 -28.08
CA LEU A 353 7.48 -11.40 -29.29
C LEU A 353 8.37 -10.21 -29.01
N ASP A 354 8.08 -9.43 -27.97
CA ASP A 354 8.79 -8.20 -27.66
C ASP A 354 8.55 -7.79 -26.20
N VAL A 355 9.52 -7.12 -25.59
CA VAL A 355 9.45 -6.56 -24.24
C VAL A 355 10.02 -5.15 -24.28
N THR A 356 9.16 -4.16 -24.12
CA THR A 356 9.54 -2.74 -24.14
C THR A 356 9.40 -2.13 -22.77
N GLN A 357 10.40 -1.34 -22.36
CA GLN A 357 10.32 -0.48 -21.19
C GLN A 357 9.82 0.91 -21.62
N ALA A 358 8.85 1.46 -20.89
CA ALA A 358 8.37 2.81 -21.08
C ALA A 358 9.50 3.83 -20.83
N THR A 359 9.59 4.83 -21.71
CA THR A 359 10.48 5.97 -21.56
C THR A 359 9.73 7.11 -20.87
N GLY A 360 10.29 7.68 -19.80
CA GLY A 360 9.69 8.80 -19.06
C GLY A 360 9.09 8.38 -17.72
N GLU A 361 8.14 9.18 -17.21
CA GLU A 361 7.50 8.93 -15.93
C GLU A 361 6.63 7.67 -15.98
N ILE A 362 6.87 6.73 -15.06
CA ILE A 362 6.10 5.50 -14.93
C ILE A 362 5.00 5.74 -13.89
N PRO A 363 3.72 5.67 -14.26
CA PRO A 363 2.63 5.82 -13.31
C PRO A 363 2.71 4.80 -12.18
N PHE A 364 2.37 5.22 -10.96
CA PHE A 364 2.35 4.31 -9.81
C PHE A 364 1.41 3.12 -10.04
N GLY A 365 1.86 1.91 -9.71
CA GLY A 365 1.15 0.65 -9.99
C GLY A 365 1.42 0.08 -11.39
N SER A 366 2.10 0.81 -12.27
CA SER A 366 2.68 0.27 -13.52
C SER A 366 4.14 -0.12 -13.30
N SER A 367 4.61 -1.17 -13.98
CA SER A 367 6.04 -1.46 -14.06
C SER A 367 6.74 -0.64 -15.15
N GLY A 368 5.97 -0.01 -16.05
CA GLY A 368 6.47 0.53 -17.30
C GLY A 368 6.86 -0.55 -18.32
N ILE A 369 6.80 -1.84 -17.97
CA ILE A 369 7.13 -2.94 -18.87
C ILE A 369 5.89 -3.39 -19.61
N ARG A 370 5.98 -3.36 -20.93
CA ARG A 370 4.97 -3.86 -21.85
C ARG A 370 5.51 -5.06 -22.60
N ILE A 371 4.70 -6.11 -22.68
CA ILE A 371 4.99 -7.30 -23.48
C ILE A 371 4.06 -7.34 -24.70
N ARG A 372 4.59 -7.85 -25.82
CA ARG A 372 3.78 -8.35 -26.94
C ARG A 372 3.80 -9.86 -26.92
N PHE A 373 2.63 -10.48 -26.86
CA PHE A 373 2.47 -11.93 -26.72
C PHE A 373 1.62 -12.47 -27.86
N GLU A 374 2.15 -13.42 -28.63
CA GLU A 374 1.39 -14.11 -29.69
C GLU A 374 0.82 -15.42 -29.14
N THR A 375 -0.45 -15.67 -29.42
CA THR A 375 -1.14 -16.95 -29.16
C THR A 375 -1.92 -17.37 -30.41
N ASP A 376 -2.11 -18.67 -30.60
CA ASP A 376 -3.02 -19.24 -31.61
C ASP A 376 -4.45 -19.45 -31.08
N LEU A 377 -4.65 -19.30 -29.76
CA LEU A 377 -5.93 -19.42 -29.09
C LEU A 377 -6.20 -18.18 -28.23
N ILE A 378 -6.93 -17.20 -28.75
CA ILE A 378 -7.45 -16.07 -27.98
C ILE A 378 -8.76 -16.44 -27.27
N ILE A 379 -8.95 -15.94 -26.04
CA ILE A 379 -10.13 -16.22 -25.21
C ILE A 379 -10.77 -14.93 -24.69
N GLU A 380 -12.03 -15.01 -24.23
CA GLU A 380 -12.80 -13.88 -23.70
C GLU A 380 -12.13 -13.13 -22.55
N GLY A 381 -11.32 -13.83 -21.75
CA GLY A 381 -10.56 -13.24 -20.63
C GLY A 381 -9.42 -12.32 -21.06
N ILE A 382 -9.05 -12.32 -22.34
CA ILE A 382 -7.93 -11.56 -22.90
C ILE A 382 -8.50 -10.53 -23.89
N ARG A 383 -9.03 -9.43 -23.35
CA ARG A 383 -9.58 -8.31 -24.12
C ARG A 383 -9.02 -6.98 -23.61
N PRO A 384 -8.96 -5.92 -24.44
CA PRO A 384 -8.50 -4.60 -23.99
C PRO A 384 -9.19 -4.15 -22.70
N GLY A 385 -8.40 -3.62 -21.76
CA GLY A 385 -8.85 -3.19 -20.44
C GLY A 385 -8.99 -4.32 -19.40
N ARG A 386 -9.00 -5.61 -19.81
CA ARG A 386 -9.07 -6.74 -18.86
C ARG A 386 -7.76 -6.92 -18.12
N VAL A 387 -7.89 -7.43 -16.89
CA VAL A 387 -6.78 -7.89 -16.08
C VAL A 387 -6.50 -9.36 -16.41
N VAL A 388 -5.22 -9.69 -16.51
CA VAL A 388 -4.73 -11.03 -16.79
C VAL A 388 -3.60 -11.36 -15.84
N ARG A 389 -3.22 -12.63 -15.80
CA ARG A 389 -1.92 -13.02 -15.26
C ARG A 389 -1.10 -13.78 -16.29
N VAL A 390 0.21 -13.52 -16.29
CA VAL A 390 1.17 -13.99 -17.28
C VAL A 390 2.28 -14.79 -16.61
N ARG A 391 2.55 -15.98 -17.14
CA ARG A 391 3.60 -16.90 -16.70
C ARG A 391 4.61 -17.11 -17.81
N PRO A 392 5.85 -16.61 -17.69
CA PRO A 392 6.96 -17.10 -18.49
C PRO A 392 7.17 -18.60 -18.27
N GLU A 393 7.53 -19.35 -19.31
CA GLU A 393 7.62 -20.82 -19.28
C GLU A 393 8.54 -21.36 -18.18
N GLY A 394 9.58 -20.61 -17.80
CA GLY A 394 10.51 -20.96 -16.73
C GLY A 394 9.94 -20.89 -15.30
N TRP A 395 8.75 -20.32 -15.11
CA TRP A 395 8.09 -20.28 -13.79
C TRP A 395 7.35 -21.58 -13.49
N PRO A 396 7.11 -21.96 -12.23
CA PRO A 396 6.42 -23.21 -11.91
C PRO A 396 4.96 -23.22 -12.38
N LYS A 397 4.43 -24.41 -12.72
CA LYS A 397 2.99 -24.64 -12.81
C LYS A 397 2.51 -25.07 -11.42
N MET A 398 1.60 -24.29 -10.84
CA MET A 398 1.07 -24.54 -9.51
C MET A 398 -0.44 -24.62 -9.56
N GLN A 399 -1.00 -25.53 -8.76
CA GLN A 399 -2.40 -25.46 -8.38
C GLN A 399 -2.55 -24.38 -7.31
N ILE A 400 -3.68 -23.66 -7.33
CA ILE A 400 -3.97 -22.60 -6.38
C ILE A 400 -5.16 -23.01 -5.49
N PRO A 401 -5.21 -22.53 -4.24
CA PRO A 401 -6.32 -22.84 -3.33
C PRO A 401 -7.68 -22.41 -3.90
N ARG A 402 -8.75 -23.05 -3.42
CA ARG A 402 -10.14 -22.80 -3.86
C ARG A 402 -10.51 -21.32 -3.81
N GLU A 403 -10.05 -20.64 -2.78
CA GLU A 403 -10.36 -19.25 -2.47
C GLU A 403 -9.71 -18.30 -3.49
N GLU A 404 -8.62 -18.69 -4.14
CA GLU A 404 -7.82 -17.85 -5.05
C GLU A 404 -8.24 -17.94 -6.53
N TYR A 405 -9.30 -18.70 -6.84
CA TYR A 405 -9.87 -18.75 -8.19
C TYR A 405 -11.39 -18.59 -8.22
N LEU A 406 -11.89 -18.23 -9.39
CA LEU A 406 -13.29 -18.17 -9.72
C LEU A 406 -13.63 -19.25 -10.75
N PHE A 407 -14.87 -19.72 -10.78
CA PHE A 407 -15.33 -20.59 -11.86
C PHE A 407 -15.54 -19.77 -13.14
N ASN A 408 -16.24 -18.63 -13.04
CA ASN A 408 -16.34 -17.63 -14.10
C ASN A 408 -15.64 -16.34 -13.69
N ASN A 409 -15.19 -15.55 -14.67
CA ASN A 409 -14.57 -14.25 -14.39
C ASN A 409 -15.64 -13.18 -14.08
N SER A 410 -16.31 -13.31 -12.94
CA SER A 410 -17.46 -12.51 -12.53
C SER A 410 -17.30 -11.96 -11.11
N PRO A 411 -17.54 -10.65 -10.88
CA PRO A 411 -17.60 -10.06 -9.54
C PRO A 411 -18.56 -10.76 -8.57
N GLU A 412 -19.62 -11.37 -9.08
CA GLU A 412 -20.67 -12.07 -8.35
C GLU A 412 -20.19 -13.43 -7.81
N ASP A 413 -19.19 -14.03 -8.46
CA ASP A 413 -18.59 -15.31 -8.04
C ASP A 413 -17.57 -15.13 -6.89
N ARG A 414 -17.35 -13.89 -6.44
CA ARG A 414 -16.47 -13.60 -5.30
C ARG A 414 -17.06 -14.22 -4.04
N PHE A 415 -16.32 -15.16 -3.48
CA PHE A 415 -16.57 -15.70 -2.16
C PHE A 415 -15.43 -15.30 -1.21
N PRO A 416 -15.73 -14.81 0.01
CA PRO A 416 -17.04 -14.31 0.44
C PRO A 416 -17.52 -13.08 -0.36
N THR A 417 -18.82 -12.75 -0.35
CA THR A 417 -19.34 -11.51 -0.98
C THR A 417 -18.98 -10.26 -0.15
N PRO A 418 -19.18 -9.02 -0.64
CA PRO A 418 -19.00 -7.80 0.17
C PRO A 418 -19.95 -7.70 1.39
N ASP A 419 -21.00 -8.52 1.47
CA ASP A 419 -21.98 -8.48 2.55
C ASP A 419 -21.45 -8.97 3.90
N ILE A 420 -20.21 -9.46 3.94
CA ILE A 420 -19.53 -9.81 5.20
C ILE A 420 -19.17 -8.57 6.02
N PHE A 421 -18.92 -7.42 5.39
CA PHE A 421 -18.34 -6.27 6.07
C PHE A 421 -19.30 -5.58 7.04
N PRO A 422 -20.60 -5.39 6.74
CA PRO A 422 -21.54 -4.87 7.74
C PRO A 422 -21.72 -5.76 8.98
N LYS A 423 -21.20 -7.00 8.96
CA LYS A 423 -21.34 -7.98 10.04
C LYS A 423 -20.06 -8.17 10.87
N TYR A 424 -18.95 -7.56 10.47
CA TYR A 424 -17.63 -7.75 11.07
C TYR A 424 -17.22 -6.57 11.95
#